data_AF-A0AAU8FMZ9-F1
#
_entry.id   AF-A0AAU8FMZ9-F1
#
_cell.length_a   1.000
_cell.length_b   1.000
_cell.length_c   1.000
_cell.angle_alpha   90.00
_cell.angle_beta   90.00
_cell.angle_gamma   90.00
#
_symmetry.space_group_name_H-M   'P 1'
#
loop_
_entity.id
_entity.type
_entity.pdbx_description
1 polymer ?
#
loop_
_entity_poly.entity_id
_entity_poly.type
_entity_poly.pdbx_seq_one_letter_code
_entity_poly.pdbx_strand_id
1 'polypeptide(L)' 'MKLKGHQILILGFPRFDASVRSVSYATARLLARENEVYYIEHPFTLGGF' A
#
# COMPACT_ATOMS: atom_id res chain seq x y z
N MET A 1 3.11 -13.85 -11.63
CA MET A 1 4.03 -12.68 -11.49
C MET A 1 5.28 -13.10 -10.73
N LYS A 2 6.44 -12.42 -10.90
CA LYS A 2 7.69 -12.74 -10.15
C LYS A 2 7.52 -12.73 -8.63
N LEU A 3 6.52 -12.01 -8.13
CA LEU A 3 6.23 -11.87 -6.71
C LEU A 3 5.24 -12.91 -6.14
N LYS A 4 4.63 -13.77 -6.97
CA LYS A 4 3.56 -14.70 -6.55
C LYS A 4 3.98 -15.56 -5.36
N GLY A 5 3.08 -15.72 -4.38
CA GLY A 5 3.29 -16.55 -3.19
C GLY A 5 4.20 -15.92 -2.12
N HIS A 6 4.55 -14.64 -2.25
CA HIS A 6 5.38 -13.95 -1.25
C HIS A 6 4.53 -13.18 -0.24
N GLN A 7 5.16 -12.88 0.91
CA GLN A 7 4.66 -11.87 1.84
C GLN A 7 5.17 -10.49 1.41
N ILE A 8 4.26 -9.52 1.33
CA ILE A 8 4.57 -8.19 0.80
C ILE A 8 4.07 -7.13 1.78
N LEU A 9 4.98 -6.30 2.29
CA LEU A 9 4.66 -5.10 3.05
C LEU A 9 4.61 -3.89 2.12
N ILE A 10 3.48 -3.18 2.12
CA ILE A 10 3.29 -1.97 1.32
C ILE A 10 3.03 -0.79 2.26
N LEU A 11 3.94 0.18 2.23
CA LEU A 11 3.83 1.43 2.96
C LEU A 11 3.29 2.49 2.01
N GLY A 12 2.06 2.93 2.24
CA GLY A 12 1.37 3.91 1.41
C GLY A 12 1.32 5.28 2.07
N PHE A 13 1.48 6.32 1.27
CA PHE A 13 1.05 7.66 1.65
C PHE A 13 -0.44 7.81 1.35
N PRO A 14 -1.23 8.34 2.30
CA PRO A 14 -2.60 8.72 2.00
C PRO A 14 -2.58 9.88 1.01
N ARG A 15 -3.55 9.84 0.11
CA ARG A 15 -3.82 10.95 -0.79
C ARG A 15 -4.84 11.86 -0.14
N PHE A 16 -4.56 13.16 -0.13
CA PHE A 16 -5.43 14.17 0.51
C PHE A 16 -5.97 15.20 -0.48
N ASP A 17 -5.49 15.17 -1.72
CA ASP A 17 -5.75 16.14 -2.78
C ASP A 17 -6.95 15.80 -3.66
N ALA A 18 -7.51 14.58 -3.54
CA ALA A 18 -8.62 14.13 -4.35
C ALA A 18 -9.45 13.01 -3.69
N SER A 19 -10.71 12.87 -4.11
CA SER A 19 -11.64 11.81 -3.65
C SER A 19 -11.32 10.41 -4.22
N VAL A 20 -10.33 10.31 -5.10
CA VAL A 20 -9.90 9.05 -5.71
C VAL A 20 -8.95 8.30 -4.77
N ARG A 21 -9.04 6.96 -4.76
CA ARG A 21 -8.19 6.10 -3.92
C ARG A 21 -6.69 6.28 -4.25
N SER A 22 -5.84 6.04 -3.24
CA SER A 22 -4.39 5.99 -3.41
C SER A 22 -3.99 4.86 -4.38
N VAL A 23 -2.98 5.13 -5.21
CA VAL A 23 -2.40 4.11 -6.10
C VAL A 23 -1.78 2.99 -5.27
N SER A 24 -1.19 3.29 -4.12
CA SER A 24 -0.62 2.28 -3.22
C SER A 24 -1.68 1.31 -2.71
N TYR A 25 -2.88 1.81 -2.37
CA TYR A 25 -4.01 0.97 -1.99
C TYR A 25 -4.48 0.08 -3.15
N ALA A 26 -4.60 0.65 -4.35
CA ALA A 26 -4.99 -0.12 -5.54
C ALA A 26 -3.99 -1.23 -5.86
N THR A 27 -2.70 -0.93 -5.80
CA THR A 27 -1.61 -1.89 -5.98
C THR A 27 -1.63 -2.97 -4.92
N ALA A 28 -1.83 -2.64 -3.64
CA ALA A 28 -1.94 -3.60 -2.56
C ALA A 28 -3.09 -4.60 -2.81
N ARG A 29 -4.25 -4.08 -3.21
CA ARG A 29 -5.41 -4.91 -3.52
C ARG A 29 -5.20 -5.84 -4.72
N LEU A 30 -4.44 -5.41 -5.73
CA LEU A 30 -4.09 -6.25 -6.87
C LEU A 30 -3.10 -7.36 -6.48
N LEU A 31 -2.07 -7.01 -5.70
CA LEU A 31 -1.06 -7.96 -5.25
C LEU A 31 -1.63 -9.01 -4.29
N ALA A 32 -2.59 -8.64 -3.45
CA ALA A 32 -3.23 -9.53 -2.48
C ALA A 32 -3.99 -10.72 -3.12
N ARG A 33 -4.24 -10.69 -4.44
CA ARG A 33 -4.87 -11.80 -5.16
C ARG A 33 -3.99 -13.05 -5.22
N GLU A 34 -2.68 -12.86 -5.19
CA GLU A 34 -1.70 -13.94 -5.36
C GLU A 34 -0.67 -13.99 -4.23
N ASN A 35 -0.79 -13.11 -3.23
CA ASN A 35 0.21 -12.86 -2.21
C ASN A 35 -0.44 -12.53 -0.86
N GLU A 36 0.31 -12.74 0.21
CA GLU A 36 -0.06 -12.25 1.53
C GLU A 36 0.44 -10.81 1.67
N VAL A 37 -0.48 -9.84 1.72
CA VAL A 37 -0.14 -8.42 1.63
C VAL A 37 -0.56 -7.69 2.90
N TYR A 38 0.40 -7.01 3.51
CA TYR A 38 0.19 -6.09 4.62
C TYR A 38 0.28 -4.65 4.09
N TYR A 39 -0.80 -3.90 4.18
CA TYR A 39 -0.85 -2.51 3.74
C TYR A 39 -0.95 -1.60 4.96
N ILE A 40 -0.01 -0.66 5.08
CA ILE A 40 0.01 0.37 6.12
C ILE A 40 -0.07 1.72 5.42
N GLU A 41 -1.17 2.43 5.64
CA GLU A 41 -1.32 3.81 5.19
C GLU A 41 -0.92 4.73 6.34
N HIS A 42 0.15 5.51 6.15
CA HIS A 42 0.66 6.40 7.20
C HIS A 42 0.61 7.86 6.73
N PRO A 43 -0.24 8.72 7.34
CA PRO A 43 -0.41 10.12 6.92
C PRO A 43 0.76 11.04 7.27
N PHE A 44 1.64 10.60 8.15
CA PHE A 44 2.79 11.39 8.58
C PHE A 44 4.06 10.62 8.27
N THR A 45 4.99 11.21 7.54
CA THR A 45 6.34 10.66 7.40
C THR A 45 6.87 10.30 8.79
N LEU A 46 7.45 9.11 8.97
CA LEU A 46 8.19 8.76 10.18
C LEU A 46 9.33 9.78 10.36
N GLY A 47 9.07 10.85 11.10
CA GLY A 47 10.02 11.94 11.31
C GLY A 47 9.38 13.26 11.77
N GLY A 48 9.37 13.46 13.09
CA GLY A 48 9.53 14.78 13.71
C GLY A 48 8.28 15.47 14.25
N PHE A 49 7.86 15.10 15.47
CA PHE A 49 7.50 16.09 16.48
C PHE A 49 8.74 16.44 17.29
#